data_AF-A0A969I4G9-F1
#
_entry.id   AF-A0A969I4G9-F1
#
_cell.length_a   1.000
_cell.length_b   1.000
_cell.length_c   1.000
_cell.angle_alpha   90.00
_cell.angle_beta   90.00
_cell.angle_gamma   90.00
#
_symmetry.space_group_name_H-M   'P 1'
#
loop_
_entity.id
_entity.type
_entity.pdbx_description
1 polymer ?
#
loop_
_entity_poly.entity_id
_entity_poly.type
_entity_poly.pdbx_seq_one_letter_code
_entity_poly.pdbx_strand_id
1 'polypeptide(L)'
;MQAILPHYCDLEISDGTDHMLYVGAAIDARFSLFHLHSLRYEQLRAMCDGARACLDLSGTENFDGDLVKVSHLVLVQDVTVDIFHDEQTERLFDVRGSRDTRYEIVKKRIDKGIDAQTRQRITQPGMLTIVYSTDTEWREYHQYLRYLLREGWIEKRIESGTVDALQGVTGLRYARVAVRLQSA
;
A
#
# COMPACT_ATOMS: atom_id res chain seq x y z
N MET A 1 -3.51 -16.45 -0.37
CA MET A 1 -4.79 -15.83 -0.77
C MET A 1 -5.27 -16.19 -2.17
N GLN A 2 -4.41 -16.28 -3.21
CA GLN A 2 -4.85 -16.67 -4.57
C GLN A 2 -5.58 -18.02 -4.64
N ALA A 3 -5.23 -18.97 -3.77
CA ALA A 3 -5.95 -20.25 -3.64
C ALA A 3 -7.41 -20.12 -3.16
N ILE A 4 -7.76 -19.02 -2.48
CA ILE A 4 -9.11 -18.75 -1.94
C ILE A 4 -9.91 -17.93 -2.94
N LEU A 5 -9.32 -16.83 -3.43
CA LEU A 5 -9.92 -15.95 -4.43
C LEU A 5 -8.90 -15.75 -5.56
N PRO A 6 -9.12 -16.34 -6.73
CA PRO A 6 -8.35 -16.06 -7.94
C PRO A 6 -8.31 -14.55 -8.21
N HIS A 7 -7.10 -14.05 -8.43
CA HIS A 7 -6.84 -12.66 -8.74
C HIS A 7 -5.55 -12.54 -9.53
N TYR A 8 -5.48 -11.49 -10.36
CA TYR A 8 -4.27 -11.17 -11.10
C TYR A 8 -3.36 -10.29 -10.22
N CYS A 9 -2.08 -10.60 -10.20
CA CYS A 9 -1.06 -9.86 -9.49
C CYS A 9 -0.08 -9.30 -10.51
N ASP A 10 -0.02 -7.98 -10.60
CA ASP A 10 0.98 -7.26 -11.36
C ASP A 10 2.11 -6.87 -10.40
N LEU A 11 3.36 -7.14 -10.78
CA LEU A 11 4.53 -7.04 -9.93
C LEU A 11 5.66 -6.35 -10.69
N GLU A 12 6.12 -5.23 -10.14
CA GLU A 12 7.26 -4.48 -10.65
C GLU A 12 8.39 -4.54 -9.61
N ILE A 13 9.55 -5.03 -10.04
CA ILE A 13 10.76 -5.11 -9.20
C ILE A 13 11.81 -4.17 -9.78
N SER A 14 12.24 -3.22 -8.96
CA SER A 14 13.31 -2.26 -9.26
C SER A 14 14.33 -2.26 -8.10
N ASP A 15 14.61 -1.09 -7.54
CA ASP A 15 15.20 -0.87 -6.22
C ASP A 15 14.23 -1.20 -5.06
N GLY A 16 12.93 -1.31 -5.35
CA GLY A 16 11.89 -1.77 -4.43
C GLY A 16 11.01 -2.87 -5.04
N THR A 17 9.90 -3.17 -4.40
CA THR A 17 8.89 -4.10 -4.91
C THR A 17 7.52 -3.44 -4.84
N ASP A 18 6.97 -3.13 -6.01
CA ASP A 18 5.62 -2.60 -6.17
C ASP A 18 4.72 -3.71 -6.72
N HIS A 19 3.51 -3.80 -6.20
CA HIS A 19 2.55 -4.76 -6.70
C HIS A 19 1.13 -4.20 -6.68
N MET A 20 0.32 -4.63 -7.65
CA MET A 20 -1.09 -4.32 -7.77
C MET A 20 -1.88 -5.62 -7.88
N LEU A 21 -3.00 -5.70 -7.15
CA LEU A 21 -3.91 -6.84 -7.24
C LEU A 21 -5.20 -6.43 -7.95
N TYR A 22 -5.53 -7.13 -9.02
CA TYR A 22 -6.79 -6.96 -9.74
C TYR A 22 -7.75 -8.07 -9.34
N VAL A 23 -8.90 -7.67 -8.79
CA VAL A 23 -9.95 -8.56 -8.29
C VAL A 23 -11.32 -8.08 -8.77
N GLY A 24 -12.20 -9.01 -9.09
CA GLY A 24 -13.56 -8.67 -9.49
C GLY A 24 -14.34 -9.85 -10.03
N ALA A 25 -15.65 -9.66 -10.20
CA ALA A 25 -16.55 -10.67 -10.75
C ALA A 25 -16.18 -11.09 -12.18
N ALA A 26 -15.47 -10.22 -12.93
CA ALA A 26 -14.93 -10.53 -14.25
C ALA A 26 -13.76 -11.53 -14.21
N ILE A 27 -13.08 -11.67 -13.07
CA ILE A 27 -11.96 -12.62 -12.88
C ILE A 27 -12.47 -13.90 -12.22
N ASP A 28 -13.30 -13.78 -11.17
CA ASP A 28 -13.94 -14.91 -10.51
C ASP A 28 -15.38 -14.55 -10.13
N ALA A 29 -16.35 -15.34 -10.60
CA ALA A 29 -17.78 -15.12 -10.36
C ALA A 29 -18.18 -15.17 -8.88
N ARG A 30 -17.35 -15.76 -8.00
CA ARG A 30 -17.55 -15.80 -6.53
C ARG A 30 -17.12 -14.50 -5.84
N PHE A 31 -16.53 -13.56 -6.57
CA PHE A 31 -16.08 -12.29 -6.02
C PHE A 31 -17.22 -11.56 -5.29
N SER A 32 -16.87 -10.96 -4.16
CA SER A 32 -17.76 -10.10 -3.39
C SER A 32 -16.94 -9.03 -2.68
N LEU A 33 -17.58 -7.94 -2.23
CA LEU A 33 -16.90 -6.91 -1.44
C LEU A 33 -16.30 -7.44 -0.14
N PHE A 34 -16.87 -8.51 0.42
CA PHE A 34 -16.27 -9.20 1.57
C PHE A 34 -14.88 -9.74 1.24
N HIS A 35 -14.71 -10.34 0.06
CA HIS A 35 -13.41 -10.81 -0.41
C HIS A 35 -12.42 -9.67 -0.62
N LEU A 36 -12.88 -8.53 -1.17
CA LEU A 36 -12.05 -7.33 -1.33
C LEU A 36 -11.55 -6.80 0.01
N HIS A 37 -12.43 -6.65 0.99
CA HIS A 37 -12.04 -6.17 2.32
C HIS A 37 -11.06 -7.13 3.01
N SER A 38 -11.27 -8.43 2.85
CA SER A 38 -10.36 -9.45 3.38
C SER A 38 -8.98 -9.37 2.73
N LEU A 39 -8.93 -9.15 1.41
CA LEU A 39 -7.67 -8.98 0.67
C LEU A 39 -6.92 -7.73 1.11
N ARG A 40 -7.60 -6.58 1.22
CA ARG A 40 -7.00 -5.33 1.70
C ARG A 40 -6.42 -5.49 3.10
N TYR A 41 -7.14 -6.16 3.99
CA TYR A 41 -6.65 -6.44 5.34
C TYR A 41 -5.39 -7.30 5.33
N GLU A 42 -5.42 -8.42 4.61
CA GLU A 42 -4.27 -9.34 4.52
C GLU A 42 -3.06 -8.69 3.82
N GLN A 43 -3.26 -7.79 2.86
CA GLN A 43 -2.18 -6.99 2.29
C GLN A 43 -1.50 -6.13 3.37
N LEU A 44 -2.26 -5.39 4.18
CA LEU A 44 -1.69 -4.58 5.26
C LEU A 44 -0.96 -5.43 6.29
N ARG A 45 -1.51 -6.61 6.62
CA ARG A 45 -0.87 -7.56 7.52
C ARG A 45 0.45 -8.08 6.95
N ALA A 46 0.48 -8.48 5.68
CA ALA A 46 1.69 -8.92 4.99
C ALA A 46 2.77 -7.82 4.93
N MET A 47 2.37 -6.56 4.76
CA MET A 47 3.30 -5.43 4.83
C MET A 47 3.88 -5.23 6.24
N CYS A 48 3.07 -5.41 7.29
CA CYS A 48 3.57 -5.37 8.67
C CYS A 48 4.54 -6.53 8.95
N ASP A 49 4.26 -7.71 8.41
CA ASP A 49 5.11 -8.90 8.53
C ASP A 49 6.48 -8.68 7.83
N GLY A 50 6.46 -8.16 6.60
CA GLY A 50 7.68 -7.76 5.89
C GLY A 50 8.48 -6.69 6.66
N ALA A 51 7.79 -5.68 7.21
CA ALA A 51 8.44 -4.65 8.02
C ALA A 51 9.14 -5.23 9.26
N ARG A 52 8.50 -6.18 9.95
CA ARG A 52 9.09 -6.88 11.11
C ARG A 52 10.33 -7.67 10.70
N ALA A 53 10.23 -8.47 9.64
CA ALA A 53 11.35 -9.25 9.14
C ALA A 53 12.56 -8.36 8.81
N CYS A 54 12.34 -7.20 8.19
CA CYS A 54 13.41 -6.24 7.92
C CYS A 54 14.01 -5.64 9.20
N LEU A 55 13.19 -5.29 10.18
CA LEU A 55 13.67 -4.75 11.45
C LEU A 55 14.45 -5.79 12.26
N ASP A 56 13.98 -7.03 12.32
CA ASP A 56 14.66 -8.13 13.02
C ASP A 56 16.03 -8.41 12.41
N LEU A 57 16.14 -8.38 11.08
CA LEU A 57 17.43 -8.49 10.37
C LEU A 57 18.37 -7.33 10.71
N SER A 58 17.86 -6.10 10.78
CA SER A 58 18.67 -4.91 11.14
C SER A 58 19.21 -4.94 12.56
N GLY A 59 18.60 -5.73 13.45
CA GLY A 59 19.06 -5.94 14.84
C GLY A 59 20.10 -7.05 15.01
N THR A 60 20.44 -7.79 13.97
CA THR A 60 21.46 -8.85 14.05
C THR A 60 22.88 -8.30 13.89
N GLU A 61 23.81 -8.75 14.75
CA GLU A 61 25.20 -8.25 14.83
C GLU A 61 26.01 -8.35 13.51
N ASN A 62 25.53 -9.14 12.54
CA ASN A 62 26.19 -9.38 11.26
C ASN A 62 25.72 -8.46 10.12
N PHE A 63 24.73 -7.60 10.38
CA PHE A 63 24.23 -6.62 9.41
C PHE A 63 24.47 -5.21 9.95
N ASP A 64 25.09 -4.36 9.12
CA ASP A 64 25.17 -2.94 9.42
C ASP A 64 23.75 -2.37 9.36
N GLY A 65 23.15 -2.14 10.54
CA GLY A 65 21.73 -1.78 10.70
C GLY A 65 21.33 -0.49 9.98
N ASP A 66 22.30 0.33 9.55
CA ASP A 66 22.06 1.50 8.72
C ASP A 66 21.82 1.18 7.23
N LEU A 67 22.11 -0.03 6.75
CA LEU A 67 22.02 -0.43 5.34
C LEU A 67 20.63 -0.95 4.92
N VAL A 68 19.77 -1.37 5.84
CA VAL A 68 18.46 -1.96 5.51
C VAL A 68 17.33 -1.16 6.15
N LYS A 69 17.00 -0.02 5.53
CA LYS A 69 15.85 0.81 5.92
C LYS A 69 14.75 0.65 4.88
N VAL A 70 13.76 -0.19 5.21
CA VAL A 70 12.59 -0.40 4.36
C VAL A 70 11.44 0.47 4.84
N SER A 71 10.77 1.11 3.89
CA SER A 71 9.54 1.87 4.13
C SER A 71 8.39 1.23 3.38
N HIS A 72 7.23 1.16 4.01
CA HIS A 72 6.04 0.53 3.46
C HIS A 72 4.99 1.59 3.15
N LEU A 73 4.50 1.61 1.90
CA LEU A 73 3.48 2.54 1.44
C LEU A 73 2.34 1.80 0.76
N VAL A 74 1.11 2.19 1.09
CA VAL A 74 -0.12 1.80 0.39
C VAL A 74 -0.74 3.04 -0.20
N LEU A 75 -0.88 3.07 -1.53
CA LEU A 75 -1.69 4.07 -2.21
C LEU A 75 -3.10 3.50 -2.39
N VAL A 76 -4.08 4.06 -1.69
CA VAL A 76 -5.45 3.59 -1.75
C VAL A 76 -6.10 4.03 -3.07
N GLN A 77 -6.64 3.06 -3.79
CA GLN A 77 -7.51 3.27 -4.94
C GLN A 77 -8.79 2.47 -4.74
N ASP A 78 -9.88 3.16 -4.41
CA ASP A 78 -11.20 2.55 -4.23
C ASP A 78 -12.13 2.83 -5.42
N VAL A 79 -11.62 2.60 -6.64
CA VAL A 79 -12.36 2.81 -7.88
C VAL A 79 -12.23 1.59 -8.77
N THR A 80 -13.36 1.10 -9.28
CA THR A 80 -13.38 0.03 -10.28
C THR A 80 -12.70 0.50 -11.56
N VAL A 81 -11.83 -0.35 -12.09
CA VAL A 81 -11.09 -0.11 -13.34
C VAL A 81 -11.46 -1.16 -14.38
N ASP A 82 -11.45 -0.76 -15.64
CA ASP A 82 -11.60 -1.67 -16.77
C ASP A 82 -10.22 -2.17 -17.19
N ILE A 83 -9.98 -3.47 -17.02
CA ILE A 83 -8.76 -4.15 -17.49
C ILE A 83 -9.02 -4.78 -18.86
N PHE A 84 -8.07 -4.66 -19.77
CA PHE A 84 -8.12 -5.33 -21.07
C PHE A 84 -6.77 -5.94 -21.42
N HIS A 85 -6.81 -6.97 -22.27
CA HIS A 85 -5.62 -7.58 -22.82
C HIS A 85 -5.25 -6.86 -24.12
N ASP A 86 -4.07 -6.26 -24.17
CA ASP A 86 -3.53 -5.73 -25.41
C ASP A 86 -2.83 -6.86 -26.20
N GLU A 87 -3.47 -7.27 -27.29
CA GLU A 87 -3.00 -8.34 -28.17
C GLU A 87 -1.67 -8.01 -28.85
N GLN A 88 -1.23 -6.74 -28.86
CA GLN A 88 0.05 -6.35 -29.45
C GLN A 88 1.22 -6.41 -28.46
N THR A 89 0.94 -6.37 -27.16
CA THR A 89 1.98 -6.37 -26.12
C THR A 89 2.07 -7.70 -25.34
N GLU A 90 1.21 -8.68 -25.65
CA GLU A 90 1.21 -10.11 -25.26
C GLU A 90 1.53 -10.46 -23.78
N ARG A 91 1.70 -9.49 -22.88
CA ARG A 91 2.24 -9.74 -21.54
C ARG A 91 1.63 -8.95 -20.40
N LEU A 92 0.87 -7.88 -20.63
CA LEU A 92 0.35 -7.04 -19.54
C LEU A 92 -1.10 -6.65 -19.80
N PHE A 93 -1.93 -6.75 -18.76
CA PHE A 93 -3.24 -6.09 -18.76
C PHE A 93 -2.99 -4.58 -18.75
N ASP A 94 -3.62 -3.88 -19.68
CA ASP A 94 -3.63 -2.42 -19.69
C ASP A 94 -4.98 -1.94 -19.14
N VAL A 95 -5.01 -0.73 -18.58
CA VAL A 95 -6.17 -0.16 -17.90
C VAL A 95 -6.72 1.00 -18.74
N ARG A 96 -8.05 1.05 -18.95
CA ARG A 96 -8.69 2.17 -19.68
C ARG A 96 -9.27 3.22 -18.73
N GLY A 97 -8.92 4.49 -18.93
CA GLY A 97 -9.70 5.64 -18.44
C GLY A 97 -8.88 6.81 -17.89
N SER A 98 -9.49 8.01 -17.79
CA SER A 98 -8.82 9.20 -17.25
C SER A 98 -8.48 9.11 -15.75
N ARG A 99 -9.20 8.26 -15.00
CA ARG A 99 -8.93 7.99 -13.58
C ARG A 99 -7.65 7.18 -13.39
N ASP A 100 -7.32 6.35 -14.38
CA ASP A 100 -6.10 5.55 -14.41
C ASP A 100 -4.85 6.43 -14.62
N THR A 101 -4.94 7.41 -15.53
CA THR A 101 -3.85 8.38 -15.73
C THR A 101 -3.50 9.15 -14.45
N ARG A 102 -4.50 9.53 -13.64
CA ARG A 102 -4.24 10.19 -12.35
C ARG A 102 -3.51 9.25 -11.40
N TYR A 103 -3.94 7.99 -11.31
CA TYR A 103 -3.32 7.00 -10.44
C TYR A 103 -1.85 6.77 -10.82
N GLU A 104 -1.59 6.53 -12.11
CA GLU A 104 -0.23 6.32 -12.62
C GLU A 104 0.71 7.51 -12.41
N ILE A 105 0.17 8.74 -12.50
CA ILE A 105 0.93 9.95 -12.16
C ILE A 105 1.29 9.98 -10.66
N VAL A 106 0.37 9.60 -9.78
CA VAL A 106 0.62 9.55 -8.33
C VAL A 106 1.62 8.45 -8.00
N LYS A 107 1.41 7.23 -8.50
CA LYS A 107 2.28 6.05 -8.26
C LYS A 107 3.76 6.38 -8.52
N LYS A 108 4.06 7.03 -9.64
CA LYS A 108 5.43 7.42 -10.04
C LYS A 108 6.10 8.46 -9.13
N ARG A 109 5.35 9.16 -8.29
CA ARG A 109 5.84 10.31 -7.51
C ARG A 109 5.66 10.16 -6.01
N ILE A 110 4.70 9.35 -5.58
CA ILE A 110 4.27 9.29 -4.18
C ILE A 110 5.34 8.70 -3.26
N ASP A 111 6.22 7.85 -3.78
CA ASP A 111 7.43 7.39 -3.07
C ASP A 111 8.24 8.58 -2.51
N LYS A 112 8.33 9.66 -3.30
CA LYS A 112 9.01 10.91 -2.94
C LYS A 112 8.13 11.99 -2.33
N GLY A 113 6.90 11.61 -1.95
CA GLY A 113 5.95 12.46 -1.28
C GLY A 113 6.52 13.00 0.04
N ILE A 114 6.27 14.29 0.26
CA ILE A 114 6.60 14.98 1.51
C ILE A 114 5.33 15.57 2.10
N ASP A 115 5.32 15.73 3.42
CA ASP A 115 4.25 16.41 4.12
C ASP A 115 4.32 17.93 3.84
N ALA A 116 3.16 18.52 3.57
CA ALA A 116 3.03 19.91 3.15
C ALA A 116 3.49 20.91 4.21
N GLN A 117 3.41 20.55 5.51
CA GLN A 117 3.74 21.44 6.63
C GLN A 117 5.17 21.24 7.11
N THR A 118 5.53 20.00 7.41
CA THR A 118 6.82 19.62 8.01
C THR A 118 7.94 19.46 6.99
N ARG A 119 7.60 19.33 5.69
CA ARG A 119 8.55 19.08 4.59
C ARG A 119 9.35 17.77 4.72
N GLN A 120 8.95 16.88 5.64
CA GLN A 120 9.55 15.56 5.82
C GLN A 120 8.92 14.53 4.87
N ARG A 121 9.64 13.45 4.55
CA ARG A 121 9.07 12.31 3.80
C ARG A 121 7.86 11.73 4.54
N ILE A 122 6.79 11.45 3.80
CA ILE A 122 5.59 10.83 4.36
C ILE A 122 5.89 9.39 4.81
N THR A 123 6.71 8.68 4.04
CA THR A 123 7.27 7.37 4.37
C THR A 123 8.40 7.49 5.37
N GLN A 124 8.48 6.54 6.30
CA GLN A 124 9.55 6.45 7.29
C GLN A 124 9.91 4.97 7.52
N PRO A 125 11.18 4.66 7.82
CA PRO A 125 11.58 3.30 8.15
C PRO A 125 10.79 2.75 9.34
N GLY A 126 10.42 1.46 9.28
CA GLY A 126 9.64 0.79 10.34
C GLY A 126 8.19 1.27 10.47
N MET A 127 7.70 2.07 9.52
CA MET A 127 6.34 2.61 9.51
C MET A 127 5.57 2.10 8.30
N LEU A 128 4.29 1.79 8.53
CA LEU A 128 3.31 1.56 7.48
C LEU A 128 2.64 2.90 7.16
N THR A 129 2.75 3.35 5.91
CA THR A 129 2.13 4.58 5.42
C THR A 129 0.97 4.26 4.48
N ILE A 130 -0.18 4.89 4.70
CA ILE A 130 -1.38 4.76 3.88
C ILE A 130 -1.70 6.14 3.31
N VAL A 131 -1.71 6.25 1.99
CA VAL A 131 -2.05 7.47 1.24
C VAL A 131 -3.46 7.32 0.66
N TYR A 132 -4.30 8.31 0.91
CA TYR A 132 -5.71 8.30 0.53
C TYR A 132 -6.18 9.69 0.07
N SER A 133 -7.32 9.74 -0.61
CA SER A 133 -7.90 10.97 -1.16
C SER A 133 -9.24 11.32 -0.51
N THR A 134 -10.03 10.32 -0.10
CA THR A 134 -11.39 10.53 0.43
C THR A 134 -11.54 10.10 1.89
N ASP A 135 -12.57 10.62 2.57
CA ASP A 135 -12.91 10.20 3.94
C ASP A 135 -13.46 8.78 3.99
N THR A 136 -14.04 8.29 2.89
CA THR A 136 -14.53 6.91 2.77
C THR A 136 -13.35 5.94 2.78
N GLU A 137 -12.33 6.19 1.97
CA GLU A 137 -11.07 5.43 1.96
C GLU A 137 -10.44 5.44 3.35
N TRP A 138 -10.36 6.61 3.99
CA TRP A 138 -9.82 6.70 5.35
C TRP A 138 -10.62 5.87 6.36
N ARG A 139 -11.94 5.93 6.32
CA ARG A 139 -12.79 5.19 7.27
C ARG A 139 -12.57 3.69 7.17
N GLU A 140 -12.43 3.17 5.96
CA GLU A 140 -12.15 1.76 5.71
C GLU A 140 -10.76 1.36 6.23
N TYR A 141 -9.71 2.08 5.83
CA TYR A 141 -8.34 1.76 6.23
C TYR A 141 -8.09 1.99 7.73
N HIS A 142 -8.72 2.99 8.34
CA HIS A 142 -8.70 3.19 9.78
C HIS A 142 -9.33 1.99 10.51
N GLN A 143 -10.37 1.36 9.95
CA GLN A 143 -10.94 0.13 10.52
C GLN A 143 -9.94 -1.03 10.45
N TYR A 144 -9.19 -1.18 9.37
CA TYR A 144 -8.13 -2.19 9.27
C TYR A 144 -6.99 -1.93 10.28
N LEU A 145 -6.56 -0.68 10.44
CA LEU A 145 -5.59 -0.31 11.47
C LEU A 145 -6.07 -0.69 12.88
N ARG A 146 -7.37 -0.56 13.18
CA ARG A 146 -7.91 -0.99 14.48
C ARG A 146 -7.80 -2.50 14.68
N TYR A 147 -7.97 -3.31 13.64
CA TYR A 147 -7.77 -4.77 13.72
C TYR A 147 -6.29 -5.11 13.92
N LEU A 148 -5.41 -4.50 13.13
CA LEU A 148 -3.96 -4.68 13.26
C LEU A 148 -3.45 -4.30 14.67
N LEU A 149 -3.97 -3.21 15.24
CA LEU A 149 -3.62 -2.79 16.60
C LEU A 149 -4.07 -3.81 17.64
N ARG A 150 -5.27 -4.37 17.50
CA ARG A 150 -5.81 -5.41 18.41
C ARG A 150 -5.03 -6.70 18.35
N GLU A 151 -4.59 -7.08 17.15
CA GLU A 151 -3.73 -8.25 16.92
C GLU A 151 -2.26 -7.99 17.26
N GLY A 152 -1.90 -6.74 17.62
CA GLY A 152 -0.56 -6.38 18.04
C GLY A 152 0.45 -6.24 16.90
N TRP A 153 0.01 -5.98 15.67
CA TRP A 153 0.90 -5.72 14.52
C TRP A 153 1.51 -4.31 14.54
N ILE A 154 0.79 -3.33 15.06
CA ILE A 154 1.15 -1.90 15.00
C ILE A 154 1.01 -1.22 16.35
N GLU A 155 1.61 -0.05 16.49
CA GLU A 155 1.47 0.80 17.66
C GLU A 155 0.18 1.65 17.64
N LYS A 156 -0.19 2.18 18.81
CA LYS A 156 -1.44 2.94 18.98
C LYS A 156 -1.43 4.32 18.31
N ARG A 157 -0.25 4.95 18.18
CA ARG A 157 -0.13 6.33 17.71
C ARG A 157 -0.16 6.36 16.18
N ILE A 158 -1.19 6.99 15.63
CA ILE A 158 -1.30 7.30 14.20
C ILE A 158 -0.84 8.74 13.99
N GLU A 159 0.08 8.94 13.06
CA GLU A 159 0.47 10.25 12.57
C GLU A 159 -0.20 10.49 11.22
N SER A 160 -0.78 11.67 11.00
CA SER A 160 -1.47 11.99 9.75
C SER A 160 -1.18 13.40 9.29
N GLY A 161 -1.22 13.62 7.98
CA GLY A 161 -0.94 14.91 7.38
C GLY A 161 -1.46 15.01 5.95
N THR A 162 -1.07 16.09 5.29
CA THR A 162 -1.42 16.36 3.89
C THR A 162 -0.16 16.21 3.06
N VAL A 163 -0.24 15.46 1.97
CA VAL A 163 0.87 15.34 1.02
C VAL A 163 0.97 16.65 0.25
N ASP A 164 2.20 17.17 0.10
CA ASP A 164 2.48 18.34 -0.71
C ASP A 164 2.02 18.13 -2.16
N ALA A 165 1.73 19.23 -2.85
CA ALA A 165 1.22 19.19 -4.21
C ALA A 165 2.20 18.45 -5.14
N LEU A 166 1.74 17.38 -5.77
CA LEU A 166 2.47 16.70 -6.83
C LEU A 166 2.03 17.28 -8.18
N GLN A 167 2.88 17.18 -9.21
CA GLN A 167 2.55 17.74 -10.52
C GLN A 167 1.27 17.10 -11.07
N GLY A 168 0.21 17.91 -11.22
CA GLY A 168 -1.09 17.47 -11.68
C GLY A 168 -1.96 16.76 -10.63
N VAL A 169 -1.52 16.66 -9.37
CA VAL A 169 -2.28 16.00 -8.29
C VAL A 169 -2.19 16.77 -6.98
N THR A 170 -3.34 17.10 -6.42
CA THR A 170 -3.48 17.79 -5.12
C THR A 170 -4.52 17.10 -4.24
N GLY A 171 -4.51 17.43 -2.95
CA GLY A 171 -5.52 16.98 -1.98
C GLY A 171 -5.31 15.57 -1.42
N LEU A 172 -4.14 14.96 -1.65
CA LEU A 172 -3.80 13.68 -1.03
C LEU A 172 -3.49 13.87 0.45
N ARG A 173 -3.96 12.92 1.26
CA ARG A 173 -3.68 12.82 2.69
C ARG A 173 -2.94 11.53 2.96
N TYR A 174 -2.22 11.48 4.07
CA TYR A 174 -1.59 10.26 4.52
C TYR A 174 -1.84 10.03 6.01
N ALA A 175 -1.78 8.77 6.40
CA ALA A 175 -1.66 8.32 7.76
C ALA A 175 -0.53 7.31 7.84
N ARG A 176 0.30 7.37 8.88
CA ARG A 176 1.34 6.37 9.13
C ARG A 176 1.31 5.91 10.57
N VAL A 177 1.74 4.68 10.76
CA VAL A 177 1.79 4.02 12.07
C VAL A 177 3.06 3.20 12.17
N ALA A 178 3.66 3.16 13.37
CA ALA A 178 4.81 2.32 13.62
C ALA A 178 4.39 0.84 13.65
N VAL A 179 5.17 -0.01 13.00
CA VAL A 179 5.01 -1.46 13.12
C VAL A 179 5.63 -1.91 14.44
N ARG A 180 4.89 -2.71 15.21
CA ARG A 180 5.36 -3.22 16.50
C ARG A 180 6.34 -4.37 16.27
N LEU A 181 7.50 -4.35 16.91
CA LEU A 181 8.43 -5.48 16.92
C LEU A 181 7.84 -6.68 17.66
N GLN A 182 8.13 -7.90 17.20
CA GLN A 182 7.82 -9.08 18.01
C GLN A 182 8.74 -9.04 19.24
N SER A 183 8.16 -9.07 20.44
CA SER A 183 8.94 -9.28 21.65
C SER A 183 9.45 -10.71 21.63
N ALA A 184 10.77 -10.89 21.71
CA ALA A 184 11.42 -12.19 21.86
C ALA A 184 10.99 -12.90 23.17
#